data_AF-A0AAN6BHN2-F1
#
_entry.id   AF-A0AAN6BHN2-F1
#
_cell.length_a   1.000
_cell.length_b   1.000
_cell.length_c   1.000
_cell.angle_alpha   90.00
_cell.angle_beta   90.00
_cell.angle_gamma   90.00
#
_symmetry.space_group_name_H-M   'P 1'
#
loop_
_entity.id
_entity.type
_entity.pdbx_description
1 polymer ?
#
loop_
_entity_poly.entity_id
_entity_poly.type
_entity_poly.pdbx_seq_one_letter_code
_entity_poly.pdbx_strand_id
1 'polypeptide(L)'
;MEQYPNQAEIEFLTLAYNKFYDIYEEIITEDKFWEKSQVYRLNRIKNAFSIYGEVQSYEPIKWVLNYMEKSRPPMESVIAKDLFKCIRNILIHFPFFDSWDNVYVTKNLINWERPGQSIDKFLEKYVGHSVVKYRYWEAEKKQMTYLSIRFPVEYNLDSKIYLKEFLTEKEGVKFSLILMKKVMDTYVESVN
;
A
#
# COMPACT_ATOMS: atom_id res chain seq x y z
N MET A 1 -25.34 -10.01 6.76
CA MET A 1 -26.03 -8.76 7.13
C MET A 1 -25.58 -7.74 6.10
N GLU A 2 -26.39 -7.51 5.07
CA GLU A 2 -26.16 -6.40 4.14
C GLU A 2 -26.52 -5.11 4.87
N GLN A 3 -25.50 -4.33 5.20
CA GLN A 3 -25.68 -2.94 5.57
C GLN A 3 -25.42 -2.13 4.31
N TYR A 4 -26.49 -1.66 3.67
CA TYR A 4 -26.38 -0.65 2.64
C TYR A 4 -25.71 0.59 3.25
N PRO A 5 -24.76 1.23 2.54
CA PRO A 5 -24.09 2.40 3.05
C PRO A 5 -25.11 3.51 3.34
N ASN A 6 -24.95 4.19 4.47
CA ASN A 6 -25.70 5.40 4.77
C ASN A 6 -25.26 6.56 3.86
N GLN A 7 -25.96 7.70 3.91
CA GLN A 7 -25.68 8.82 3.01
C GLN A 7 -24.24 9.35 3.10
N ALA A 8 -23.67 9.43 4.31
CA ALA A 8 -22.29 9.88 4.51
C ALA A 8 -21.28 8.85 3.97
N GLU A 9 -21.56 7.56 4.15
CA GLU A 9 -20.76 6.48 3.58
C GLU A 9 -20.83 6.49 2.05
N ILE A 10 -22.00 6.70 1.45
CA ILE A 10 -22.16 6.81 -0.01
C ILE A 10 -21.32 7.97 -0.55
N GLU A 11 -21.40 9.14 0.08
CA GLU A 11 -20.64 10.32 -0.34
C GLU A 11 -19.13 10.07 -0.26
N PHE A 12 -18.66 9.58 0.89
CA PHE A 12 -17.25 9.24 1.08
C PHE A 12 -16.78 8.19 0.08
N LEU A 13 -17.50 7.06 -0.04
CA LEU A 13 -17.11 5.95 -0.91
C LEU A 13 -17.11 6.39 -2.38
N THR A 14 -18.07 7.19 -2.81
CA THR A 14 -18.12 7.71 -4.18
C THR A 14 -16.88 8.54 -4.50
N LEU A 15 -16.52 9.50 -3.62
CA LEU A 15 -15.33 10.34 -3.81
C LEU A 15 -14.03 9.52 -3.74
N ALA A 16 -13.93 8.59 -2.78
CA ALA A 16 -12.77 7.74 -2.59
C ALA A 16 -12.55 6.80 -3.78
N TYR A 17 -13.59 6.10 -4.24
CA TYR A 17 -13.51 5.17 -5.37
C TYR A 17 -13.16 5.89 -6.67
N ASN A 18 -13.87 6.98 -6.99
CA ASN A 18 -13.59 7.76 -8.19
C ASN A 18 -12.13 8.24 -8.20
N LYS A 19 -11.68 8.84 -7.09
CA LYS A 19 -10.31 9.38 -7.03
C LYS A 19 -9.26 8.27 -7.05
N PHE A 20 -9.52 7.14 -6.40
CA PHE A 20 -8.62 6.00 -6.43
C PHE A 20 -8.51 5.42 -7.85
N TYR A 21 -9.63 5.23 -8.55
CA TYR A 21 -9.62 4.70 -9.91
C TYR A 21 -8.96 5.65 -10.91
N ASP A 22 -9.15 6.96 -10.78
CA ASP A 22 -8.40 7.94 -11.59
C ASP A 22 -6.89 7.82 -11.42
N ILE A 23 -6.42 7.61 -10.18
CA ILE A 23 -4.98 7.42 -9.90
C ILE A 23 -4.53 6.05 -10.40
N TYR A 24 -5.35 5.01 -10.22
CA TYR A 24 -5.06 3.67 -10.68
C TYR A 24 -4.83 3.65 -12.20
N GLU A 25 -5.76 4.20 -12.98
CA GLU A 25 -5.67 4.22 -14.45
C GLU A 25 -4.43 4.98 -14.93
N GLU A 26 -4.16 6.14 -14.33
CA GLU A 26 -2.96 6.91 -14.66
C GLU A 26 -1.67 6.11 -14.41
N ILE A 27 -1.57 5.39 -13.28
CA ILE A 27 -0.33 4.71 -12.90
C ILE A 27 -0.15 3.37 -13.63
N ILE A 28 -1.24 2.62 -13.79
CA ILE A 28 -1.20 1.26 -14.35
C ILE A 28 -1.14 1.32 -15.87
N THR A 29 -2.01 2.11 -16.48
CA THR A 29 -2.30 2.11 -17.92
C THR A 29 -1.42 3.10 -18.70
N GLU A 30 -1.01 4.23 -18.09
CA GLU A 30 -0.19 5.22 -18.77
C GLU A 30 1.31 5.02 -18.51
N ASP A 31 2.07 4.58 -19.51
CA ASP A 31 3.55 4.52 -19.40
C ASP A 31 4.16 5.90 -19.13
N LYS A 32 3.50 6.97 -19.60
CA LYS A 32 3.89 8.38 -19.40
C LYS A 32 3.87 8.82 -17.94
N PHE A 33 3.15 8.14 -17.05
CA PHE A 33 3.18 8.46 -15.63
C PHE A 33 4.61 8.36 -15.08
N TRP A 34 5.36 7.36 -15.52
CA TRP A 34 6.73 7.10 -15.05
C TRP A 34 7.75 8.12 -15.58
N GLU A 35 7.37 8.91 -16.59
CA GLU A 35 8.15 10.02 -17.14
C GLU A 35 7.89 11.35 -16.40
N LYS A 36 6.85 11.42 -15.57
CA LYS A 36 6.54 12.61 -14.75
C LYS A 36 7.62 12.84 -13.69
N SER A 37 7.65 14.05 -13.12
CA SER A 37 8.60 14.38 -12.05
C SER A 37 8.43 13.46 -10.83
N GLN A 38 9.53 13.19 -10.11
CA GLN A 38 9.50 12.34 -8.92
C GLN A 38 8.52 12.85 -7.86
N VAL A 39 8.42 14.16 -7.67
CA VAL A 39 7.47 14.82 -6.76
C VAL A 39 6.03 14.53 -7.18
N TYR A 40 5.73 14.66 -8.48
CA TYR A 40 4.40 14.35 -8.99
C TYR A 40 4.02 12.90 -8.72
N ARG A 41 4.92 11.97 -9.07
CA ARG A 41 4.69 10.53 -8.87
C ARG A 41 4.48 10.22 -7.39
N LEU A 42 5.36 10.70 -6.51
CA LEU A 42 5.26 10.48 -5.08
C LEU A 42 3.93 11.01 -4.52
N ASN A 43 3.49 12.19 -4.93
CA ASN A 43 2.21 12.76 -4.47
C ASN A 43 1.01 11.95 -4.96
N ARG A 44 1.02 11.46 -6.20
CA ARG A 44 -0.06 10.58 -6.70
C ARG A 44 -0.09 9.25 -5.94
N ILE A 45 1.08 8.67 -5.67
CA ILE A 45 1.21 7.44 -4.87
C ILE A 45 0.71 7.67 -3.44
N LYS A 46 1.14 8.76 -2.78
CA LYS A 46 0.69 9.15 -1.44
C LYS A 46 -0.83 9.21 -1.37
N ASN A 47 -1.46 9.86 -2.34
CA ASN A 47 -2.92 9.99 -2.40
C ASN A 47 -3.61 8.62 -2.49
N ALA A 48 -3.12 7.70 -3.34
CA ALA A 48 -3.71 6.37 -3.45
C ALA A 48 -3.61 5.57 -2.13
N PHE A 49 -2.44 5.58 -1.47
CA PHE A 49 -2.26 4.91 -0.17
C PHE A 49 -3.13 5.53 0.93
N SER A 50 -3.26 6.86 0.96
CA SER A 50 -4.12 7.55 1.91
C SER A 50 -5.59 7.20 1.70
N ILE A 51 -6.09 7.30 0.46
CA ILE A 51 -7.47 6.96 0.11
C ILE A 51 -7.79 5.51 0.49
N TYR A 52 -6.96 4.57 0.05
CA TYR A 52 -7.16 3.16 0.38
C TYR A 52 -7.16 2.93 1.89
N GLY A 53 -6.27 3.61 2.61
CA GLY A 53 -6.21 3.56 4.06
C GLY A 53 -7.49 4.01 4.76
N GLU A 54 -8.19 5.00 4.23
CA GLU A 54 -9.49 5.44 4.76
C GLU A 54 -10.61 4.47 4.36
N VAL A 55 -10.60 3.96 3.12
CA VAL A 55 -11.56 2.94 2.65
C VAL A 55 -11.50 1.67 3.50
N GLN A 56 -10.32 1.29 3.98
CA GLN A 56 -10.16 0.15 4.89
C GLN A 56 -10.87 0.30 6.25
N SER A 57 -11.23 1.53 6.64
CA SER A 57 -11.98 1.77 7.88
C SER A 57 -13.47 1.43 7.74
N TYR A 58 -13.98 1.39 6.50
CA TYR A 58 -15.36 1.01 6.20
C TYR A 58 -15.58 -0.49 6.44
N GLU A 59 -16.61 -0.82 7.22
CA GLU A 59 -16.78 -2.16 7.79
C GLU A 59 -16.94 -3.28 6.75
N PRO A 60 -17.75 -3.10 5.68
CA PRO A 60 -17.83 -4.10 4.60
C PRO A 60 -16.51 -4.40 3.89
N ILE A 61 -15.62 -3.41 3.76
CA ILE A 61 -14.27 -3.63 3.20
C ILE A 61 -13.45 -4.53 4.12
N LYS A 62 -13.61 -4.42 5.44
CA LYS A 62 -12.94 -5.34 6.38
C LYS A 62 -13.43 -6.78 6.21
N TRP A 63 -14.69 -7.00 5.88
CA TRP A 63 -15.20 -8.34 5.60
C TRP A 63 -14.57 -8.93 4.34
N VAL A 64 -14.45 -8.13 3.27
CA VAL A 64 -13.74 -8.53 2.05
C VAL A 64 -12.29 -8.88 2.34
N LEU A 65 -11.58 -8.05 3.11
CA LEU A 65 -10.20 -8.34 3.53
C LEU A 65 -10.10 -9.66 4.30
N ASN A 66 -10.99 -9.89 5.27
CA ASN A 66 -11.01 -11.13 6.05
C ASN A 66 -11.30 -12.36 5.17
N TYR A 67 -12.18 -12.24 4.18
CA TYR A 67 -12.45 -13.30 3.20
C TYR A 67 -11.22 -13.59 2.32
N MET A 68 -10.57 -12.53 1.83
CA MET A 68 -9.36 -12.64 1.01
C MET A 68 -8.16 -13.19 1.78
N GLU A 69 -8.03 -12.86 3.07
CA GLU A 69 -7.00 -13.40 3.96
C GLU A 69 -7.13 -14.92 4.11
N LYS A 70 -8.35 -15.44 4.22
CA LYS A 70 -8.63 -16.90 4.33
C LYS A 70 -8.42 -17.66 3.01
N SER A 71 -8.57 -16.98 1.88
CA SER A 71 -8.58 -17.61 0.55
C SER A 71 -7.22 -17.59 -0.17
N ARG A 72 -6.25 -16.82 0.33
CA ARG A 72 -4.89 -16.69 -0.23
C ARG A 72 -3.86 -17.46 0.60
N PRO A 73 -2.63 -17.69 0.10
CA PRO A 73 -1.53 -18.14 0.94
C PRO A 73 -1.44 -17.24 2.17
N PRO A 74 -1.60 -17.77 3.41
CA PRO A 74 -1.83 -16.96 4.61
C PRO A 74 -0.74 -15.92 4.90
N MET A 75 0.49 -16.18 4.44
CA MET A 75 1.62 -15.31 4.71
C MET A 75 1.64 -14.05 3.83
N GLU A 76 1.16 -14.14 2.58
CA GLU A 76 1.22 -13.03 1.62
C GLU A 76 0.18 -11.95 1.92
N SER A 77 -1.04 -12.35 2.31
CA SER A 77 -2.13 -11.43 2.65
C SER A 77 -1.84 -10.64 3.93
N VAL A 78 -1.33 -11.33 4.97
CA VAL A 78 -0.96 -10.73 6.25
C VAL A 78 0.20 -9.73 6.07
N ILE A 79 1.22 -10.10 5.29
CA ILE A 79 2.37 -9.23 5.02
C ILE A 79 1.96 -8.00 4.20
N ALA A 80 1.14 -8.16 3.16
CA ALA A 80 0.73 -7.04 2.33
C ALA A 80 -0.10 -6.01 3.12
N LYS A 81 -0.98 -6.46 4.02
CA LYS A 81 -1.77 -5.57 4.89
C LYS A 81 -0.90 -4.75 5.83
N ASP A 82 0.01 -5.40 6.55
CA ASP A 82 0.92 -4.74 7.47
C ASP A 82 1.90 -3.82 6.73
N LEU A 83 2.39 -4.26 5.57
CA LEU A 83 3.27 -3.47 4.70
C LEU A 83 2.59 -2.22 4.17
N PHE A 84 1.38 -2.32 3.60
CA PHE A 84 0.70 -1.15 3.04
C PHE A 84 0.34 -0.13 4.13
N LYS A 85 -0.03 -0.61 5.32
CA LYS A 85 -0.21 0.25 6.49
C LYS A 85 1.10 0.95 6.88
N CYS A 86 2.22 0.22 6.91
CA CYS A 86 3.54 0.79 7.18
C CYS A 86 3.92 1.87 6.16
N ILE A 87 3.83 1.56 4.85
CA ILE A 87 4.12 2.49 3.76
C ILE A 87 3.24 3.74 3.87
N ARG A 88 1.92 3.58 4.02
CA ARG A 88 0.99 4.69 4.20
C ARG A 88 1.40 5.57 5.37
N ASN A 89 1.71 4.97 6.52
CA ASN A 89 2.07 5.70 7.72
C ASN A 89 3.41 6.44 7.54
N ILE A 90 4.41 5.85 6.88
CA ILE A 90 5.65 6.53 6.52
C ILE A 90 5.35 7.77 5.67
N LEU A 91 4.53 7.59 4.63
CA LEU A 91 4.20 8.63 3.67
C LEU A 91 3.39 9.80 4.27
N ILE A 92 2.49 9.52 5.22
CA ILE A 92 1.65 10.52 5.89
C ILE A 92 2.41 11.25 6.99
N HIS A 93 3.15 10.52 7.84
CA HIS A 93 3.80 11.12 9.01
C HIS A 93 5.13 11.81 8.69
N PHE A 94 5.74 11.50 7.54
CA PHE A 94 7.01 12.10 7.11
C PHE A 94 6.87 12.79 5.75
N PRO A 95 6.12 13.92 5.66
CA PRO A 95 5.79 14.58 4.39
C PRO A 95 6.93 15.44 3.82
N PHE A 96 8.18 15.22 4.21
CA PHE A 96 9.35 16.03 3.81
C PHE A 96 10.19 15.40 2.68
N PHE A 97 9.72 14.30 2.09
CA PHE A 97 10.38 13.64 0.95
C PHE A 97 9.71 14.00 -0.38
N ASP A 98 10.55 14.13 -1.42
CA ASP A 98 10.18 14.49 -2.79
C ASP A 98 10.21 13.32 -3.79
N SER A 99 10.83 12.19 -3.43
CA SER A 99 10.89 11.01 -4.29
C SER A 99 10.82 9.73 -3.48
N TRP A 100 10.19 8.70 -4.05
CA TRP A 100 10.06 7.37 -3.43
C TRP A 100 11.41 6.81 -2.98
N ASP A 101 12.42 6.94 -3.84
CA ASP A 101 13.76 6.40 -3.62
C ASP A 101 14.57 7.09 -2.51
N ASN A 102 14.12 8.28 -2.10
CA ASN A 102 14.72 9.06 -1.02
C ASN A 102 13.95 8.92 0.30
N VAL A 103 12.75 8.32 0.30
CA VAL A 103 12.00 8.06 1.53
C VAL A 103 12.80 7.07 2.37
N TYR A 104 13.16 7.48 3.59
CA TYR A 104 13.83 6.63 4.57
C TYR A 104 13.25 6.82 5.96
N VAL A 105 13.53 5.85 6.82
CA VAL A 105 13.22 5.88 8.25
C VAL A 105 14.44 5.47 9.07
N THR A 106 14.55 6.03 10.28
CA THR A 106 15.49 5.61 11.32
C THR A 106 14.72 5.31 12.60
N LYS A 107 15.29 4.54 13.53
CA LYS A 107 14.63 4.21 14.81
C LYS A 107 14.28 5.47 15.61
N ASN A 108 15.14 6.50 15.58
CA ASN A 108 14.87 7.79 16.22
C ASN A 108 13.76 8.55 15.52
N LEU A 109 13.78 8.63 14.18
CA LEU A 109 12.79 9.38 13.42
C LEU A 109 11.37 8.84 13.66
N ILE A 110 11.19 7.53 13.68
CA ILE A 110 9.83 6.95 13.78
C ILE A 110 9.29 6.88 15.21
N ASN A 111 10.16 7.08 16.19
CA ASN A 111 9.82 7.10 17.61
C ASN A 111 9.99 8.50 18.24
N TRP A 112 10.07 9.55 17.41
CA TRP A 112 10.38 10.92 17.83
C TRP A 112 9.43 11.46 18.92
N GLU A 113 8.15 11.11 18.84
CA GLU A 113 7.12 11.52 19.82
C GLU A 113 7.07 10.53 20.99
N ARG A 114 7.03 9.24 20.69
CA ARG A 114 6.95 8.12 21.65
C ARG A 114 7.43 6.81 21.01
N PRO A 115 8.00 5.88 21.79
CA PRO A 115 8.39 4.56 21.30
C PRO A 115 7.20 3.64 21.01
N GLY A 116 7.41 2.58 20.21
CA GLY A 116 6.40 1.53 19.99
C GLY A 116 5.26 1.94 19.07
N GLN A 117 5.51 2.89 18.15
CA GLN A 117 4.51 3.29 17.16
C GLN A 117 4.31 2.23 16.08
N SER A 118 3.34 2.45 15.19
CA SER A 118 2.97 1.47 14.17
C SER A 118 4.11 1.08 13.22
N ILE A 119 4.95 2.04 12.81
CA ILE A 119 6.10 1.80 11.93
C ILE A 119 7.21 1.06 12.69
N ASP A 120 7.47 1.45 13.93
CA ASP A 120 8.43 0.79 14.84
C ASP A 120 8.06 -0.68 15.06
N LYS A 121 6.80 -0.95 15.45
CA LYS A 121 6.24 -2.29 15.61
C LYS A 121 6.34 -3.14 14.33
N PHE A 122 6.15 -2.52 13.17
CA PHE A 122 6.31 -3.23 11.90
C PHE A 122 7.76 -3.64 11.66
N LEU A 123 8.71 -2.72 11.87
CA LEU A 123 10.13 -3.02 11.69
C LEU A 123 10.64 -4.06 12.68
N GLU A 124 10.25 -3.97 13.96
CA GLU A 124 10.59 -4.97 14.98
C GLU A 124 10.01 -6.35 14.67
N LYS A 125 8.80 -6.41 14.11
CA LYS A 125 8.16 -7.66 13.71
C LYS A 125 8.84 -8.32 12.52
N TYR A 126 9.28 -7.54 11.53
CA TYR A 126 9.72 -8.06 10.24
C TYR A 126 11.23 -8.01 9.98
N VAL A 127 12.03 -7.44 10.88
CA VAL A 127 13.50 -7.50 10.78
C VAL A 127 13.98 -8.95 10.63
N GLY A 128 14.94 -9.17 9.73
CA GLY A 128 15.51 -10.50 9.44
C GLY A 128 14.57 -11.47 8.72
N HIS A 129 13.36 -11.07 8.33
CA HIS A 129 12.46 -11.95 7.58
C HIS A 129 12.98 -12.23 6.16
N SER A 130 12.70 -13.43 5.67
CA SER A 130 13.03 -13.83 4.30
C SER A 130 12.31 -12.98 3.26
N VAL A 131 12.98 -12.73 2.13
CA VAL A 131 12.37 -12.06 0.98
C VAL A 131 11.11 -12.80 0.53
N VAL A 132 10.00 -12.07 0.45
CA VAL A 132 8.74 -12.61 -0.07
C VAL A 132 8.71 -12.35 -1.57
N LYS A 133 8.66 -13.42 -2.36
CA LYS A 133 8.53 -13.35 -3.81
C LYS A 133 7.06 -13.42 -4.19
N TYR A 134 6.62 -12.48 -4.99
CA TYR A 134 5.27 -12.45 -5.53
C TYR A 134 5.31 -12.44 -7.06
N ARG A 135 4.32 -13.06 -7.70
CA ARG A 135 4.13 -12.98 -9.14
C ARG A 135 2.68 -12.73 -9.47
N TYR A 136 2.43 -11.93 -10.50
CA TYR A 136 1.09 -11.73 -11.05
C TYR A 136 1.12 -11.63 -12.56
N TRP A 137 -0.03 -11.96 -13.15
CA TRP A 137 -0.26 -11.83 -14.57
C TRP A 137 -0.74 -10.41 -14.89
N GLU A 138 0.00 -9.69 -15.72
CA GLU A 138 -0.44 -8.42 -16.30
C GLU A 138 -1.19 -8.73 -17.60
N ALA A 139 -2.53 -8.73 -17.56
CA ALA A 139 -3.37 -9.12 -18.70
C ALA A 139 -3.12 -8.25 -19.94
N GLU A 140 -2.95 -6.93 -19.76
CA GLU A 140 -2.72 -5.97 -20.85
C GLU A 140 -1.40 -6.22 -21.57
N LYS A 141 -0.34 -6.50 -20.81
CA LYS A 141 1.00 -6.77 -21.33
C LYS A 141 1.23 -8.23 -21.69
N LYS A 142 0.29 -9.11 -21.36
CA LYS A 142 0.35 -10.56 -21.54
C LYS A 142 1.66 -11.18 -21.00
N GLN A 143 2.09 -10.74 -19.82
CA GLN A 143 3.34 -11.20 -19.21
C GLN A 143 3.19 -11.47 -17.71
N MET A 144 4.10 -12.30 -17.18
CA MET A 144 4.27 -12.52 -15.75
C MET A 144 5.25 -11.48 -15.19
N THR A 145 4.80 -10.76 -14.17
CA THR A 145 5.63 -9.80 -13.45
C THR A 145 5.99 -10.33 -12.09
N TYR A 146 7.28 -10.17 -11.75
CA TYR A 146 7.89 -10.70 -10.53
C TYR A 146 8.26 -9.55 -9.61
N LEU A 147 7.84 -9.65 -8.36
CA LEU A 147 8.11 -8.69 -7.32
C LEU A 147 8.83 -9.38 -6.17
N SER A 148 9.76 -8.67 -5.54
CA SER A 148 10.37 -9.09 -4.28
C SER A 148 10.09 -8.05 -3.22
N ILE A 149 9.39 -8.45 -2.17
CA ILE A 149 9.24 -7.66 -0.95
C ILE A 149 10.38 -8.05 -0.03
N ARG A 150 11.20 -7.07 0.35
CA ARG A 150 12.33 -7.30 1.25
C ARG A 150 12.08 -6.62 2.58
N PHE A 151 12.80 -7.09 3.59
CA PHE A 151 12.78 -6.53 4.92
C PHE A 151 14.20 -6.17 5.34
N PRO A 152 14.36 -5.21 6.27
CA PRO A 152 15.67 -4.86 6.78
C PRO A 152 16.32 -6.07 7.42
N VAL A 153 17.62 -6.25 7.16
CA VAL A 153 18.43 -7.28 7.84
C VAL A 153 18.61 -6.92 9.30
N GLU A 154 18.78 -5.62 9.59
CA GLU A 154 18.97 -5.09 10.94
C GLU A 154 18.08 -3.87 11.19
N TYR A 155 17.69 -3.70 12.45
CA TYR A 155 16.91 -2.56 12.91
C TYR A 155 17.44 -2.07 14.27
N ASN A 156 18.45 -1.20 14.22
CA ASN A 156 19.13 -0.58 15.37
C ASN A 156 19.14 0.96 15.25
N LEU A 157 19.79 1.66 16.19
CA LEU A 157 19.81 3.13 16.23
C LEU A 157 20.56 3.77 15.05
N ASP A 158 21.53 3.05 14.47
CA ASP A 158 22.33 3.51 13.33
C ASP A 158 21.70 3.13 11.98
N SER A 159 20.63 2.33 12.01
CA SER A 159 19.95 1.86 10.81
C SER A 159 19.23 3.00 10.09
N LYS A 160 19.55 3.17 8.80
CA LYS A 160 18.82 4.03 7.87
C LYS A 160 18.20 3.16 6.79
N ILE A 161 16.88 2.96 6.87
CA ILE A 161 16.16 2.00 6.04
C ILE A 161 15.36 2.75 4.99
N TYR A 162 15.55 2.43 3.71
CA TYR A 162 14.88 3.11 2.61
C TYR A 162 13.63 2.37 2.16
N LEU A 163 12.58 3.13 1.79
CA LEU A 163 11.34 2.56 1.27
C LEU A 163 11.56 1.71 0.01
N LYS A 164 12.44 2.16 -0.89
CA LYS A 164 12.82 1.42 -2.10
C LYS A 164 13.44 0.04 -1.83
N GLU A 165 13.99 -0.18 -0.63
CA GLU A 165 14.58 -1.47 -0.25
C GLU A 165 13.48 -2.48 0.06
N PHE A 166 12.37 -2.04 0.66
CA PHE A 166 11.18 -2.88 0.84
C PHE A 166 10.51 -3.20 -0.48
N LEU A 167 10.29 -2.15 -1.27
CA LEU A 167 9.43 -2.18 -2.43
C LEU A 167 9.87 -1.11 -3.43
N THR A 168 10.18 -1.49 -4.67
CA THR A 168 10.61 -0.54 -5.70
C THR A 168 9.49 0.44 -6.08
N GLU A 169 9.83 1.64 -6.55
CA GLU A 169 8.81 2.63 -6.93
C GLU A 169 7.86 2.05 -7.98
N LYS A 170 8.37 1.61 -9.13
CA LYS A 170 7.52 1.20 -10.26
C LYS A 170 6.75 -0.09 -9.98
N GLU A 171 7.44 -1.21 -9.87
CA GLU A 171 6.78 -2.52 -9.74
C GLU A 171 6.06 -2.67 -8.40
N GLY A 172 6.63 -2.09 -7.34
CA GLY A 172 6.02 -2.07 -6.02
C GLY A 172 4.70 -1.33 -5.95
N VAL A 173 4.66 -0.11 -6.47
CA VAL A 173 3.43 0.68 -6.50
C VAL A 173 2.40 0.00 -7.38
N LYS A 174 2.76 -0.47 -8.59
CA LYS A 174 1.82 -1.17 -9.47
C LYS A 174 1.20 -2.37 -8.76
N PHE A 175 2.02 -3.21 -8.13
CA PHE A 175 1.53 -4.33 -7.33
C PHE A 175 0.58 -3.89 -6.21
N SER A 176 0.94 -2.84 -5.47
CA SER A 176 0.14 -2.33 -4.36
C SER A 176 -1.24 -1.90 -4.85
N LEU A 177 -1.30 -1.11 -5.93
CA LEU A 177 -2.53 -0.61 -6.52
C LEU A 177 -3.41 -1.73 -7.09
N ILE A 178 -2.81 -2.74 -7.74
CA ILE A 178 -3.55 -3.91 -8.24
C ILE A 178 -4.23 -4.66 -7.09
N LEU A 179 -3.53 -4.85 -5.96
CA LEU A 179 -4.11 -5.49 -4.79
C LEU A 179 -5.21 -4.65 -4.14
N MET A 180 -4.98 -3.35 -4.01
CA MET A 180 -5.95 -2.39 -3.47
C MET A 180 -7.22 -2.35 -4.33
N LYS A 181 -7.08 -2.24 -5.66
CA LYS A 181 -8.19 -2.29 -6.62
C LYS A 181 -8.98 -3.58 -6.48
N LYS A 182 -8.30 -4.73 -6.40
CA LYS A 182 -8.99 -6.01 -6.23
C LYS A 182 -9.85 -6.07 -4.97
N VAL A 183 -9.38 -5.51 -3.85
CA VAL A 183 -10.19 -5.41 -2.62
C VAL A 183 -11.41 -4.52 -2.85
N MET A 184 -11.21 -3.36 -3.47
CA MET A 184 -12.27 -2.39 -3.73
C MET A 184 -13.34 -2.93 -4.69
N ASP A 185 -12.92 -3.61 -5.77
CA ASP A 185 -13.80 -4.22 -6.77
C ASP A 185 -14.62 -5.37 -6.19
N THR A 186 -14.01 -6.25 -5.38
CA THR A 186 -14.73 -7.36 -4.75
C THR A 186 -15.88 -6.87 -3.87
N TYR A 187 -15.73 -5.70 -3.23
CA TYR A 187 -16.85 -5.09 -2.52
C TYR A 187 -17.95 -4.62 -3.49
N VAL A 188 -17.59 -3.91 -4.57
CA VAL A 188 -18.58 -3.44 -5.57
C VAL A 188 -19.34 -4.60 -6.19
N GLU A 189 -18.65 -5.70 -6.54
CA GLU A 189 -19.26 -6.93 -7.06
C GLU A 189 -20.15 -7.62 -6.04
N SER A 190 -19.88 -7.48 -4.73
CA SER A 190 -20.70 -8.11 -3.69
C SER A 190 -22.00 -7.38 -3.38
N VAL A 191 -22.16 -6.14 -3.87
CA VAL A 191 -23.33 -5.26 -3.61
C VAL A 191 -24.20 -5.11 -4.87
N ASN A 192 -23.73 -5.58 -6.04
CA ASN A 192 -24.48 -5.65 -7.30
C ASN A 192 -25.07 -7.05 -7.51
#